data_AF-A0A811R0M6-F1
#
_entry.id   AF-A0A811R0M6-F1
#
_cell.length_a   1.000
_cell.length_b   1.000
_cell.length_c   1.000
_cell.angle_alpha   90.00
_cell.angle_beta   90.00
_cell.angle_gamma   90.00
#
_symmetry.space_group_name_H-M   'P 1'
#
loop_
_entity.id
_entity.type
_entity.pdbx_description
1 polymer ?
#
loop_
_entity_poly.entity_id
_entity_poly.type
_entity_poly.pdbx_seq_one_letter_code
_entity_poly.pdbx_strand_id
1 'polypeptide(L)'
;MAAQSKPSALQLSTFTKVMSIPREKSYTDLPVTVRVKAPAEMTTLHERVPVDVVAVLDVSGSMAWDYGNGTTMENQRLERVKEAMAKAIQTLGGGARNRLAVVPFRDVVKDVTPLTEMDKEGQQKVKNVVDALKPGGQADYFMPLKIAAKVNLN
;
A
#
# COMPACT_ATOMS: atom_id res chain seq x y z
N MET A 1 11.52 31.68 -30.90
CA MET A 1 11.44 30.38 -30.21
C MET A 1 10.36 30.49 -29.14
N ALA A 2 9.19 29.87 -29.36
CA ALA A 2 8.14 29.85 -28.35
C ALA A 2 8.43 28.69 -27.39
N ALA A 3 8.67 29.00 -26.12
CA ALA A 3 8.76 27.99 -25.08
C ALA A 3 7.39 27.31 -24.93
N GLN A 4 7.30 26.03 -25.30
CA GLN A 4 6.14 25.21 -24.98
C GLN A 4 6.09 25.02 -23.46
N SER A 5 5.01 25.49 -22.83
CA SER A 5 4.72 25.20 -21.43
C SER A 5 4.57 23.69 -21.24
N LYS A 6 5.47 23.08 -20.48
CA LYS A 6 5.41 21.66 -20.10
C LYS A 6 4.12 21.42 -19.27
N PRO A 7 3.29 20.42 -19.61
CA PRO A 7 2.09 20.15 -18.85
C PRO A 7 2.47 19.54 -17.49
N SER A 8 2.18 20.27 -16.40
CA SER A 8 2.29 19.81 -15.01
C SER A 8 1.05 19.02 -14.54
N ALA A 9 0.04 18.87 -15.40
CA ALA A 9 -1.25 18.27 -15.06
C ALA A 9 -1.44 16.87 -15.68
N LEU A 10 -2.21 16.02 -14.99
CA LEU A 10 -2.66 14.72 -15.50
C LEU A 10 -3.40 14.91 -16.83
N GLN A 11 -3.06 14.09 -17.84
CA GLN A 11 -3.78 14.11 -19.11
C GLN A 11 -4.92 13.07 -19.07
N LEU A 12 -6.15 13.55 -19.24
CA LEU A 12 -7.36 12.74 -19.34
C LEU A 12 -7.80 12.64 -20.81
N SER A 13 -8.15 11.43 -21.27
CA SER A 13 -8.73 11.23 -22.61
C SER A 13 -9.83 10.18 -22.55
N THR A 14 -10.91 10.40 -23.28
CA THR A 14 -12.08 9.51 -23.32
C THR A 14 -12.28 8.97 -24.73
N PHE A 15 -12.60 7.69 -24.86
CA PHE A 15 -12.85 7.03 -26.14
C PHE A 15 -14.14 6.23 -26.05
N THR A 16 -15.08 6.49 -26.94
CA THR A 16 -16.30 5.70 -27.08
C THR A 16 -16.09 4.60 -28.11
N LYS A 17 -16.71 3.43 -27.90
CA LYS A 17 -16.66 2.34 -28.89
C LYS A 17 -17.33 2.73 -30.22
N VAL A 18 -18.33 3.60 -30.13
CA VAL A 18 -19.07 4.16 -31.27
C VAL A 18 -18.89 5.67 -31.29
N MET A 19 -18.66 6.23 -32.48
CA MET A 19 -18.46 7.68 -32.66
C MET A 19 -19.78 8.45 -32.75
N SER A 20 -20.90 7.74 -32.93
CA SER A 20 -22.24 8.31 -32.99
C SER A 20 -23.31 7.26 -32.69
N ILE A 21 -24.50 7.71 -32.30
CA ILE A 21 -25.68 6.87 -32.05
C ILE A 21 -26.77 7.34 -33.03
N PRO A 22 -27.25 6.48 -33.95
CA PRO A 22 -28.38 6.81 -34.83
C PRO A 22 -29.63 7.15 -34.04
N ARG A 23 -30.47 8.06 -34.55
CA ARG A 23 -31.64 8.60 -33.84
C ARG A 23 -32.66 7.51 -33.47
N GLU A 24 -32.74 6.45 -34.26
CA GLU A 24 -33.68 5.33 -34.09
C GLU A 24 -33.17 4.29 -33.08
N LYS A 25 -31.92 4.43 -32.59
CA LYS A 25 -31.31 3.51 -31.65
C LYS A 25 -31.08 4.19 -30.30
N SER A 26 -31.43 3.48 -29.23
CA SER A 26 -31.02 3.81 -27.87
C SER A 26 -30.16 2.69 -27.31
N TYR A 27 -29.05 3.05 -26.68
CA TYR A 27 -28.24 2.11 -25.92
C TYR A 27 -28.49 2.34 -24.43
N THR A 28 -28.85 1.29 -23.69
CA THR A 28 -28.93 1.34 -22.22
C THR A 28 -27.55 1.43 -21.59
N ASP A 29 -26.54 0.90 -22.29
CA ASP A 29 -25.16 0.86 -21.85
C ASP A 29 -24.24 1.33 -22.99
N LEU A 30 -23.46 2.39 -22.74
CA LEU A 30 -22.47 2.92 -23.67
C LEU A 30 -21.06 2.77 -23.06
N PRO A 31 -20.25 1.81 -23.52
CA PRO A 31 -18.91 1.63 -22.96
C PRO A 31 -18.01 2.81 -23.34
N VAL A 32 -17.41 3.42 -22.32
CA VAL A 32 -16.46 4.54 -22.44
C VAL A 32 -15.13 4.11 -21.83
N THR A 33 -14.06 4.22 -22.61
CA THR A 33 -12.69 4.04 -22.11
C THR A 33 -12.16 5.39 -21.63
N VAL A 34 -11.70 5.45 -20.39
CA VAL A 34 -11.03 6.63 -19.82
C VAL A 34 -9.54 6.31 -19.67
N ARG A 35 -8.69 7.09 -20.33
CA ARG A 35 -7.23 7.02 -20.19
C ARG A 35 -6.74 8.19 -19.34
N VAL A 36 -6.05 7.87 -18.25
CA VAL A 36 -5.33 8.84 -17.42
C VAL A 36 -3.83 8.62 -17.64
N LYS A 37 -3.10 9.67 -18.04
CA LYS A 37 -1.65 9.63 -18.26
C LYS A 37 -0.95 10.59 -17.30
N ALA A 38 -0.01 10.06 -16.52
CA ALA A 38 0.84 10.84 -15.63
C ALA A 38 1.83 11.73 -16.43
N PRO A 39 2.19 12.93 -15.93
CA PRO A 39 3.25 13.75 -16.51
C PRO A 39 4.60 13.01 -16.56
N ALA A 40 5.40 13.26 -17.61
CA ALA A 40 6.68 12.57 -17.82
C ALA A 40 7.80 13.04 -16.87
N GLU A 41 7.68 14.24 -16.30
CA GLU A 41 8.67 14.83 -15.40
C GLU A 41 7.99 15.24 -14.09
N MET A 42 8.01 14.36 -13.08
CA MET A 42 7.92 14.79 -11.68
C MET A 42 9.35 15.08 -11.20
N THR A 43 9.92 16.19 -11.67
CA THR A 43 11.36 16.49 -11.53
C THR A 43 11.74 17.15 -10.20
N THR A 44 10.81 17.31 -9.25
CA THR A 44 11.18 17.79 -7.92
C THR A 44 10.76 16.78 -6.85
N LEU A 45 11.76 16.18 -6.19
CA LEU A 45 11.58 15.39 -4.96
C LEU A 45 10.88 16.19 -3.86
N HIS A 46 10.84 17.52 -3.98
CA HIS A 46 10.25 18.46 -3.04
C HIS A 46 8.74 18.71 -3.24
N GLU A 47 8.11 18.20 -4.31
CA GLU A 47 6.66 18.34 -4.59
C GLU A 47 5.85 17.07 -4.30
N ARG A 48 6.48 15.97 -3.85
CA ARG A 48 5.71 14.76 -3.52
C ARG A 48 4.84 15.01 -2.29
N VAL A 49 3.53 14.99 -2.50
CA VAL A 49 2.54 14.97 -1.43
C VAL A 49 2.82 13.76 -0.53
N PRO A 50 2.95 13.95 0.79
CA PRO A 50 3.11 12.85 1.72
C PRO A 50 2.01 11.81 1.56
N VAL A 51 2.37 10.53 1.62
CA VAL A 51 1.40 9.44 1.62
C VAL A 51 1.34 8.77 2.99
N ASP A 52 0.14 8.32 3.33
CA ASP A 52 -0.08 7.47 4.48
C ASP A 52 -0.22 6.03 4.04
N VAL A 53 0.58 5.15 4.64
CA VAL A 53 0.58 3.72 4.36
C VAL A 53 0.21 2.97 5.63
N VAL A 54 -0.70 2.00 5.51
CA VAL A 54 -1.03 1.07 6.57
C VAL A 54 -0.62 -0.34 6.12
N ALA A 55 0.42 -0.89 6.73
CA ALA A 55 0.92 -2.22 6.44
C ALA A 55 0.22 -3.24 7.36
N VAL A 56 -0.66 -4.07 6.79
CA VAL A 56 -1.35 -5.15 7.50
C VAL A 56 -0.54 -6.43 7.33
N LEU A 57 0.09 -6.91 8.40
CA LEU A 57 1.10 -7.98 8.34
C LEU A 57 0.59 -9.27 8.98
N ASP A 58 0.54 -10.35 8.22
CA ASP A 58 0.23 -11.67 8.74
C ASP A 58 1.38 -12.15 9.63
N VAL A 59 1.07 -12.47 10.88
CA VAL A 59 1.99 -13.07 11.86
C VAL A 59 1.42 -14.38 12.42
N SER A 60 0.54 -15.05 11.66
CA SER A 60 0.01 -16.36 12.02
C SER A 60 1.11 -17.42 12.13
N GLY A 61 0.82 -18.56 12.76
CA GLY A 61 1.79 -19.66 12.86
C GLY A 61 2.34 -20.11 11.50
N SER A 62 1.54 -20.01 10.43
CA SER A 62 1.96 -20.37 9.06
C SER A 62 3.15 -19.55 8.52
N MET A 63 3.43 -18.41 9.17
CA MET A 63 4.54 -17.51 8.84
C MET A 63 5.88 -17.97 9.42
N ALA A 64 5.90 -19.01 10.26
CA ALA A 64 7.12 -19.68 10.70
C ALA A 64 7.08 -21.19 10.51
N TRP A 65 5.90 -21.78 10.27
CA TRP A 65 5.77 -23.21 10.08
C TRP A 65 4.90 -23.57 8.89
N ASP A 66 5.34 -24.52 8.08
CA ASP A 66 4.51 -25.18 7.09
C ASP A 66 3.82 -26.40 7.71
N TYR A 67 2.49 -26.45 7.58
CA TYR A 67 1.66 -27.54 8.07
C TYR A 67 1.28 -28.44 6.90
N GLY A 68 1.66 -29.72 6.94
CA GLY A 68 1.30 -30.69 5.90
C GLY A 68 1.60 -32.11 6.34
N ASN A 69 0.77 -33.08 5.94
CA ASN A 69 0.95 -34.52 6.21
C ASN A 69 1.27 -34.87 7.68
N GLY A 70 0.69 -34.13 8.64
CA GLY A 70 0.94 -34.33 10.08
C GLY A 70 2.34 -33.93 10.55
N THR A 71 3.17 -33.34 9.68
CA THR A 71 4.47 -32.78 10.03
C THR A 71 4.40 -31.26 10.08
N THR A 72 5.33 -30.68 10.85
CA THR A 72 5.53 -29.25 10.97
C THR A 72 6.97 -28.96 10.60
N MET A 73 7.19 -28.17 9.56
CA MET A 73 8.53 -27.76 9.12
C MET A 73 8.71 -26.26 9.32
N GLU A 74 9.84 -25.85 9.87
CA GLU A 74 10.16 -24.44 10.03
C GLU A 74 10.39 -23.79 8.65
N ASN A 75 9.82 -22.61 8.45
CA ASN A 75 10.01 -21.77 7.28
C ASN A 75 10.50 -20.37 7.72
N GLN A 76 10.88 -19.54 6.76
CA GLN A 76 11.44 -18.20 7.01
C GLN A 76 10.54 -17.08 6.48
N ARG A 77 9.23 -17.29 6.37
CA ARG A 77 8.33 -16.30 5.75
C ARG A 77 8.30 -15.01 6.54
N LEU A 78 8.14 -15.07 7.87
CA LEU A 78 8.10 -13.88 8.71
C LEU A 78 9.42 -13.09 8.65
N GLU A 79 10.57 -13.78 8.66
CA GLU A 79 11.88 -13.12 8.59
C GLU A 79 12.05 -12.38 7.25
N ARG A 80 11.59 -12.97 6.13
CA ARG A 80 11.57 -12.28 4.84
C ARG A 80 10.63 -11.07 4.83
N VAL A 81 9.49 -11.16 5.52
CA VAL A 81 8.58 -10.01 5.69
C VAL A 81 9.28 -8.89 6.47
N LYS A 82 10.01 -9.21 7.55
CA LYS A 82 10.78 -8.22 8.31
C LYS A 82 11.85 -7.53 7.46
N GLU A 83 12.61 -8.30 6.67
CA GLU A 83 13.60 -7.75 5.74
C GLU A 83 12.98 -6.83 4.67
N ALA A 84 11.85 -7.25 4.09
CA ALA A 84 11.11 -6.45 3.13
C ALA A 84 10.57 -5.16 3.76
N MET A 85 10.04 -5.25 4.97
CA MET A 85 9.54 -4.10 5.72
C MET A 85 10.66 -3.13 6.09
N ALA A 86 11.86 -3.61 6.44
CA ALA A 86 13.01 -2.74 6.67
C ALA A 86 13.35 -1.90 5.41
N LYS A 87 13.25 -2.50 4.22
CA LYS A 87 13.43 -1.77 2.94
C LYS A 87 12.28 -0.81 2.66
N ALA A 88 11.04 -1.20 2.96
CA ALA A 88 9.88 -0.34 2.79
C ALA A 88 9.96 0.91 3.69
N ILE A 89 10.33 0.74 4.96
CA ILE A 89 10.55 1.81 5.94
C ILE A 89 11.62 2.80 5.43
N GLN A 90 12.77 2.29 4.96
CA GLN A 90 13.82 3.13 4.37
C GLN A 90 13.34 3.89 3.13
N THR A 91 12.58 3.22 2.26
CA THR A 91 12.04 3.82 1.03
C THR A 91 11.07 4.96 1.34
N LEU A 92 10.20 4.76 2.35
CA LEU A 92 9.23 5.78 2.76
C LEU A 92 9.90 7.00 3.41
N GLY A 93 11.09 6.87 4.00
CA GLY A 93 11.85 8.00 4.54
C GLY A 93 12.61 8.84 3.51
N GLY A 94 12.64 8.43 2.24
CA GLY A 94 13.53 8.97 1.19
C GLY A 94 13.16 10.31 0.55
N GLY A 95 12.41 11.21 1.23
CA GLY A 95 12.28 12.61 0.76
C GLY A 95 10.94 13.31 0.99
N ALA A 96 9.84 12.58 1.19
CA ALA A 96 8.54 13.15 1.59
C ALA A 96 8.22 12.74 3.03
N ARG A 97 7.41 13.55 3.75
CA ARG A 97 6.97 13.27 5.15
C ARG A 97 5.95 12.14 5.22
N ASN A 98 6.21 11.04 4.52
CA ASN A 98 5.33 9.88 4.46
C ASN A 98 5.14 9.31 5.86
N ARG A 99 3.96 8.77 6.12
CA ARG A 99 3.65 8.14 7.40
C ARG A 99 3.33 6.66 7.22
N LEU A 100 3.71 5.85 8.19
CA LEU A 100 3.48 4.41 8.21
C LEU A 100 2.83 3.99 9.53
N ALA A 101 1.78 3.18 9.42
CA ALA A 101 1.25 2.37 10.51
C ALA A 101 1.43 0.89 10.18
N VAL A 102 1.71 0.06 11.19
CA VAL A 102 1.82 -1.39 11.07
C VAL A 102 0.73 -2.02 11.91
N VAL A 103 -0.04 -2.92 11.29
CA VAL A 103 -1.12 -3.68 11.90
C VAL A 103 -0.75 -5.17 11.80
N PRO A 104 0.01 -5.71 12.76
CA PRO A 104 0.29 -7.13 12.76
C PRO A 104 -0.98 -7.89 13.18
N PHE A 105 -1.25 -9.02 12.53
CA PHE A 105 -2.44 -9.80 12.83
C PHE A 105 -2.22 -11.30 12.85
N ARG A 106 -3.06 -11.92 13.68
CA ARG A 106 -3.33 -13.35 13.76
C ARG A 106 -4.82 -13.51 14.10
N ASP A 107 -5.17 -14.47 14.95
CA ASP A 107 -6.49 -14.65 15.58
C ASP A 107 -6.93 -13.43 16.41
N VAL A 108 -5.99 -12.50 16.66
CA VAL A 108 -6.20 -11.20 17.29
C VAL A 108 -5.33 -10.14 16.60
N VAL A 109 -5.71 -8.88 16.76
CA VAL A 109 -4.89 -7.73 16.37
C VAL A 109 -4.35 -7.08 17.63
N LYS A 110 -3.03 -7.02 17.75
CA LYS A 110 -2.30 -6.41 18.88
C LYS A 110 -1.18 -5.55 18.31
N ASP A 111 -0.56 -4.71 19.16
CA ASP A 111 0.69 -4.01 18.82
C ASP A 111 0.61 -3.13 17.55
N VAL A 112 -0.58 -2.59 17.27
CA VAL A 112 -0.78 -1.64 16.16
C VAL A 112 0.01 -0.38 16.44
N THR A 113 0.88 0.00 15.51
CA THR A 113 1.59 1.27 15.62
C THR A 113 0.67 2.42 15.21
N PRO A 114 0.76 3.59 15.86
CA PRO A 114 0.12 4.79 15.32
C PRO A 114 0.75 5.15 13.97
N LEU A 115 0.03 5.93 13.19
CA LEU A 115 0.54 6.52 11.95
C LEU A 115 1.74 7.42 12.30
N THR A 116 2.94 6.99 11.91
CA THR A 116 4.21 7.58 12.35
C THR A 116 4.93 8.16 11.14
N GLU A 117 5.43 9.40 11.21
CA GLU A 117 6.28 9.99 10.16
C GLU A 117 7.56 9.16 9.97
N MET A 118 7.93 8.88 8.73
CA MET A 118 9.13 8.08 8.40
C MET A 118 10.41 8.92 8.40
N ASP A 119 10.54 9.83 9.37
CA ASP A 119 11.82 10.44 9.70
C ASP A 119 12.77 9.41 10.37
N LYS A 120 13.98 9.83 10.76
CA LYS A 120 14.97 8.89 11.34
C LYS A 120 14.45 8.20 12.60
N GLU A 121 13.73 8.92 13.45
CA GLU A 121 13.22 8.39 14.72
C GLU A 121 12.04 7.46 14.47
N GLY A 122 11.09 7.87 13.64
CA GLY A 122 9.93 7.08 13.28
C GLY A 122 10.31 5.80 12.53
N GLN A 123 11.29 5.85 11.62
CA GLN A 123 11.82 4.67 10.96
C GLN A 123 12.40 3.68 11.98
N GLN A 124 13.21 4.14 12.94
CA GLN A 124 13.77 3.27 13.96
C GLN A 124 12.68 2.67 14.85
N LYS A 125 11.70 3.49 15.25
CA LYS A 125 10.58 3.05 16.09
C LYS A 125 9.75 1.96 15.42
N VAL A 126 9.33 2.16 14.17
CA VAL A 126 8.55 1.17 13.43
C VAL A 126 9.39 -0.07 13.12
N LYS A 127 10.68 0.09 12.80
CA LYS A 127 11.59 -1.04 12.58
C LYS A 127 11.69 -1.93 13.83
N ASN A 128 11.84 -1.34 15.02
CA ASN A 128 11.88 -2.11 16.27
C ASN A 128 10.61 -2.95 16.49
N VAL A 129 9.44 -2.39 16.17
CA VAL A 129 8.16 -3.12 16.26
C VAL A 129 8.13 -4.28 15.26
N VAL A 130 8.53 -4.03 14.01
CA VAL A 130 8.61 -5.07 12.96
C VAL A 130 9.59 -6.19 13.35
N ASP A 131 10.77 -5.86 13.84
CA ASP A 131 11.79 -6.83 14.26
C ASP A 131 11.28 -7.70 15.42
N ALA A 132 10.46 -7.13 16.31
CA ALA A 132 9.88 -7.80 17.47
C ALA A 132 8.67 -8.71 17.15
N LEU A 133 8.17 -8.71 15.90
CA LEU A 133 7.05 -9.55 15.49
C LEU A 133 7.37 -11.04 15.68
N LYS A 134 6.39 -11.78 16.22
CA LYS A 134 6.50 -13.22 16.49
C LYS A 134 5.33 -13.97 15.84
N PRO A 135 5.58 -15.14 15.27
CA PRO A 135 4.54 -15.98 14.68
C PRO A 135 3.65 -16.57 15.79
N GLY A 136 2.37 -16.73 15.52
CA GLY A 136 1.48 -17.48 16.41
C GLY A 136 0.01 -17.37 16.03
N GLY A 137 -0.80 -18.28 16.55
CA GLY A 137 -2.24 -18.29 16.30
C GLY A 137 -2.60 -18.61 14.84
N GLN A 138 -3.87 -18.38 14.52
CA GLN A 138 -4.45 -18.59 13.19
C GLN A 138 -4.52 -17.27 12.40
N ALA A 139 -4.80 -17.33 11.11
CA ALA A 139 -5.02 -16.13 10.31
C ALA A 139 -6.53 -15.79 10.28
N ASP A 140 -6.91 -14.62 10.81
CA ASP A 140 -8.23 -14.02 10.61
C ASP A 140 -8.04 -12.66 9.94
N TYR A 141 -8.49 -12.54 8.69
CA TYR A 141 -8.26 -11.37 7.85
C TYR A 141 -9.32 -10.28 8.01
N PHE A 142 -10.51 -10.58 8.55
CA PHE A 142 -11.63 -9.64 8.52
C PHE A 142 -11.41 -8.47 9.48
N MET A 143 -11.12 -8.77 10.74
CA MET A 143 -10.92 -7.75 11.77
C MET A 143 -9.69 -6.85 11.54
N PRO A 144 -8.52 -7.36 11.12
CA PRO A 144 -7.35 -6.54 10.81
C PRO A 144 -7.61 -5.53 9.71
N LEU A 145 -8.29 -5.91 8.62
CA LEU A 145 -8.61 -4.99 7.54
C LEU A 145 -9.59 -3.90 7.99
N LYS A 146 -10.57 -4.24 8.84
CA LYS A 146 -11.49 -3.26 9.43
C LYS A 146 -10.79 -2.28 10.36
N ILE A 147 -9.78 -2.73 11.11
CA ILE A 147 -8.95 -1.86 11.97
C ILE A 147 -8.05 -0.97 11.10
N ALA A 148 -7.40 -1.54 10.09
CA ALA A 148 -6.52 -0.82 9.18
C ALA A 148 -7.25 0.33 8.46
N ALA A 149 -8.49 0.10 8.00
CA ALA A 149 -9.32 1.12 7.36
C ALA A 149 -9.74 2.26 8.31
N LYS A 150 -9.63 2.06 9.63
CA LYS A 150 -9.94 3.06 10.66
C LYS A 150 -8.71 3.74 11.25
N VAL A 151 -7.51 3.34 10.84
CA VAL A 151 -6.30 4.10 11.19
C VAL A 151 -6.47 5.48 10.56
N ASN A 152 -6.64 6.51 11.38
CA ASN A 152 -6.96 7.86 10.92
C ASN A 152 -5.87 8.39 9.97
N LEU A 153 -6.22 8.48 8.69
CA LEU A 153 -5.46 9.15 7.64
C LEU A 153 -5.96 10.61 7.58
N ASN A 154 -5.56 11.43 8.54
CA ASN A 154 -5.89 12.87 8.57
C ASN A 154 -4.71 13.69 8.07
#